data_AF-A0A963AJE0-F1
#
_entry.id   AF-A0A963AJE0-F1
#
_cell.length_a   1.000
_cell.length_b   1.000
_cell.length_c   1.000
_cell.angle_alpha   90.00
_cell.angle_beta   90.00
_cell.angle_gamma   90.00
#
_symmetry.space_group_name_H-M   'P 1'
#
loop_
_entity.id
_entity.type
_entity.pdbx_description
1 polymer ?
#
loop_
_entity_poly.entity_id
_entity_poly.type
_entity_poly.pdbx_seq_one_letter_code
_entity_poly.pdbx_strand_id
1 'polypeptide(L)'
;MSVVDEKSIFIAMKQDGPFSVRDELSFDHPFSQQTRTWAKAFCHDRLAVTRYRTVRGQIFDLLQIESFDQIPTLIHDPAMREQRTRRAYELLGNLFGISGELSEVQSRIQEYADTADEVITYLKNKVLAAYSYHIELSNEIETMRNPIDLLLIVFDNRYHKKIRFEAKRKLVLMGLAGAIDQRERETDIENKFSAFLNFLNQYVWNANQKIGELETAYLFSRHDPGNFSCTQVDVLDAQAASAIRTFSGREKLTLIKRRSFCDRGREIPVYVTVRKKDSAAKVLKLLRKNEKNPAVAVDDELGLMAVFDNINYVNRFLRHLTRAAVRANSFMILEDISDTLTGGDYHSTSVGSSSDTQMLKFFARLGGMRVEFIIHTNRSYLNYCYQREISHDEYEVRRLFDSDVTDFLFPPDIYHLDMAQTRQSQLIRFRKNIEQGQ
;
A
#
# COMPACT_ATOMS: atom_id res chain seq x y z
N MET A 1 -6.63 -14.52 -4.02
CA MET A 1 -5.63 -14.74 -5.07
C MET A 1 -4.29 -14.46 -4.44
N SER A 2 -3.41 -15.44 -4.41
CA SER A 2 -2.08 -15.31 -3.83
C SER A 2 -1.11 -14.76 -4.88
N VAL A 3 -0.13 -13.96 -4.44
CA VAL A 3 0.92 -13.41 -5.33
C VAL A 3 2.02 -14.45 -5.62
N VAL A 4 2.09 -15.56 -4.87
CA VAL A 4 3.08 -16.62 -5.08
C VAL A 4 2.56 -17.79 -5.93
N ASP A 5 1.26 -17.83 -6.20
CA ASP A 5 0.63 -18.86 -7.05
C ASP A 5 1.27 -18.99 -8.45
N GLU A 6 1.06 -20.14 -9.12
CA GLU A 6 1.49 -20.37 -10.51
C GLU A 6 0.94 -19.31 -11.49
N LYS A 7 -0.24 -18.75 -11.17
CA LYS A 7 -0.90 -17.69 -11.94
C LYS A 7 -0.35 -16.30 -11.65
N SER A 8 0.64 -16.16 -10.77
CA SER A 8 1.28 -14.88 -10.48
C SER A 8 1.76 -14.19 -11.75
N ILE A 9 1.47 -12.90 -11.86
CA ILE A 9 1.94 -12.06 -12.98
C ILE A 9 3.37 -11.53 -12.72
N PHE A 10 3.88 -11.73 -11.51
CA PHE A 10 5.20 -11.31 -11.06
C PHE A 10 6.25 -12.42 -11.17
N ILE A 11 6.25 -13.13 -12.30
CA ILE A 11 7.18 -14.25 -12.55
C ILE A 11 8.66 -13.87 -12.38
N ALA A 12 9.00 -12.60 -12.65
CA ALA A 12 10.34 -12.10 -12.48
C ALA A 12 10.81 -12.30 -11.04
N MET A 13 9.96 -12.14 -10.01
CA MET A 13 10.34 -12.23 -8.59
C MET A 13 10.35 -13.64 -8.01
N LYS A 14 9.51 -14.55 -8.54
CA LYS A 14 9.33 -15.92 -8.03
C LYS A 14 10.66 -16.66 -7.83
N GLN A 15 10.85 -17.26 -6.64
CA GLN A 15 12.06 -18.02 -6.30
C GLN A 15 12.00 -19.50 -6.70
N ASP A 16 10.81 -20.02 -6.97
CA ASP A 16 10.52 -21.27 -7.67
C ASP A 16 10.45 -21.09 -9.21
N GLY A 17 10.67 -19.87 -9.70
CA GLY A 17 10.55 -19.50 -11.11
C GLY A 17 11.87 -19.48 -11.88
N PRO A 18 11.82 -19.18 -13.20
CA PRO A 18 13.00 -19.15 -14.06
C PRO A 18 14.02 -18.07 -13.68
N PHE A 19 13.61 -17.07 -12.90
CA PHE A 19 14.50 -16.01 -12.41
C PHE A 19 14.93 -16.22 -10.95
N SER A 20 14.78 -17.43 -10.39
CA SER A 20 15.23 -17.76 -9.03
C SER A 20 16.67 -17.31 -8.78
N VAL A 21 16.94 -16.64 -7.66
CA VAL A 21 18.31 -16.34 -7.25
C VAL A 21 18.86 -17.59 -6.58
N ARG A 22 20.04 -18.05 -7.00
CA ARG A 22 20.70 -19.26 -6.50
C ARG A 22 22.00 -18.89 -5.81
N ASP A 23 22.52 -19.78 -4.98
CA ASP A 23 23.78 -19.55 -4.25
C ASP A 23 24.94 -19.25 -5.21
N GLU A 24 24.97 -19.93 -6.36
CA GLU A 24 25.98 -19.73 -7.40
C GLU A 24 25.34 -19.43 -8.77
N LEU A 25 25.97 -18.54 -9.54
CA LEU A 25 25.67 -18.27 -10.95
C LEU A 25 26.64 -19.04 -11.83
N SER A 26 26.12 -19.59 -12.93
CA SER A 26 26.91 -20.24 -13.97
C SER A 26 26.59 -19.60 -15.31
N PHE A 27 27.54 -18.80 -15.83
CA PHE A 27 27.44 -18.17 -17.14
C PHE A 27 28.19 -18.95 -18.22
N ASP A 28 29.24 -19.68 -17.84
CA ASP A 28 30.23 -20.24 -18.77
C ASP A 28 29.83 -21.58 -19.38
N HIS A 29 28.78 -22.23 -18.83
CA HIS A 29 28.40 -23.59 -19.20
C HIS A 29 26.88 -23.71 -19.43
N PRO A 30 26.37 -23.24 -20.59
CA PRO A 30 24.93 -23.27 -20.90
C PRO A 30 24.33 -24.69 -20.90
N PHE A 31 25.18 -25.72 -21.04
CA PHE A 31 24.76 -27.13 -21.03
C PHE A 31 25.14 -27.89 -19.76
N SER A 32 25.50 -27.19 -18.68
CA SER A 32 25.80 -27.81 -17.38
C SER A 32 24.59 -28.59 -16.83
N GLN A 33 24.85 -29.54 -15.92
CA GLN A 33 23.79 -30.25 -15.22
C GLN A 33 22.87 -29.27 -14.47
N GLN A 34 23.44 -28.23 -13.86
CA GLN A 34 22.71 -27.21 -13.12
C GLN A 34 21.74 -26.43 -14.02
N THR A 35 22.18 -26.02 -15.22
CA THR A 35 21.36 -25.31 -16.20
C THR A 35 20.27 -26.20 -16.78
N ARG A 36 20.57 -27.50 -17.02
CA ARG A 36 19.55 -28.48 -17.45
C ARG A 36 18.49 -28.70 -16.38
N THR A 37 18.88 -28.85 -15.12
CA THR A 37 17.94 -29.01 -14.00
C THR A 37 17.09 -27.75 -13.82
N TRP A 38 17.69 -26.57 -13.92
CA TRP A 38 16.97 -25.30 -13.92
C TRP A 38 15.93 -25.21 -15.05
N ALA A 39 16.34 -25.48 -16.30
CA ALA A 39 15.42 -25.43 -17.43
C ALA A 39 14.27 -26.44 -17.28
N LYS A 40 14.57 -27.65 -16.78
CA LYS A 40 13.55 -28.68 -16.50
C LYS A 40 12.53 -28.25 -15.45
N ALA A 41 12.91 -27.40 -14.49
CA ALA A 41 12.02 -26.97 -13.41
C ALA A 41 10.80 -26.15 -13.91
N PHE A 42 10.91 -25.47 -15.05
CA PHE A 42 9.82 -24.64 -15.58
C PHE A 42 9.47 -24.89 -17.05
N CYS A 43 10.21 -25.76 -17.77
CA CYS A 43 9.95 -25.99 -19.20
C CYS A 43 8.59 -26.64 -19.49
N HIS A 44 7.99 -27.28 -18.49
CA HIS A 44 6.67 -27.90 -18.60
C HIS A 44 5.54 -26.85 -18.63
N ASP A 45 5.76 -25.66 -18.06
CA ASP A 45 4.84 -24.54 -18.14
C ASP A 45 5.20 -23.64 -19.34
N ARG A 46 4.42 -23.78 -20.42
CA ARG A 46 4.59 -22.98 -21.65
C ARG A 46 4.45 -21.48 -21.41
N LEU A 47 3.61 -21.06 -20.44
CA LEU A 47 3.43 -19.65 -20.10
C LEU A 47 4.67 -19.12 -19.38
N ALA A 48 5.21 -19.87 -18.42
CA ALA A 48 6.48 -19.52 -17.77
C ALA A 48 7.64 -19.38 -18.77
N VAL A 49 7.76 -20.31 -19.72
CA VAL A 49 8.79 -20.24 -20.78
C VAL A 49 8.64 -18.98 -21.64
N THR A 50 7.41 -18.63 -22.04
CA THR A 50 7.15 -17.44 -22.86
C THR A 50 7.49 -16.16 -22.10
N ARG A 51 7.06 -16.08 -20.83
CA ARG A 51 7.36 -14.94 -19.97
C ARG A 51 8.87 -14.82 -19.70
N TYR A 52 9.56 -15.92 -19.47
CA TYR A 52 11.03 -15.93 -19.32
C TYR A 52 11.72 -15.34 -20.55
N ARG A 53 11.37 -15.81 -21.76
CA ARG A 53 11.96 -15.30 -23.01
C ARG A 53 11.73 -13.80 -23.18
N THR A 54 10.53 -13.34 -22.85
CA THR A 54 10.16 -11.92 -22.93
C THR A 54 10.99 -11.06 -21.97
N VAL A 55 11.03 -11.42 -20.69
CA VAL A 55 11.79 -10.68 -19.67
C VAL A 55 13.29 -10.75 -19.93
N ARG A 56 13.80 -11.90 -20.39
CA ARG A 56 15.21 -12.02 -20.82
C ARG A 56 15.52 -11.07 -21.97
N GLY A 57 14.65 -10.98 -22.98
CA GLY A 57 14.80 -10.03 -24.09
C GLY A 57 14.86 -8.59 -23.58
N GLN A 58 13.96 -8.20 -22.66
CA GLN A 58 13.98 -6.87 -22.06
C GLN A 58 15.27 -6.56 -21.29
N ILE A 59 15.81 -7.54 -20.55
CA ILE A 59 17.11 -7.41 -19.86
C ILE A 59 18.23 -7.18 -20.88
N PHE A 60 18.22 -7.95 -21.98
CA PHE A 60 19.20 -7.83 -23.05
C PHE A 60 19.13 -6.48 -23.75
N ASP A 61 17.92 -6.00 -24.07
CA ASP A 61 17.71 -4.69 -24.67
C ASP A 61 18.16 -3.55 -23.75
N LEU A 62 17.88 -3.67 -22.46
CA LEU A 62 18.23 -2.64 -21.46
C LEU A 62 19.74 -2.58 -21.20
N LEU A 63 20.40 -3.74 -21.05
CA LEU A 63 21.85 -3.84 -20.88
C LEU A 63 22.63 -3.70 -22.20
N GLN A 64 21.93 -3.77 -23.34
CA GLN A 64 22.50 -3.79 -24.68
C GLN A 64 23.51 -4.93 -24.87
N ILE A 65 23.05 -6.14 -24.59
CA ILE A 65 23.80 -7.40 -24.72
C ILE A 65 22.99 -8.41 -25.54
N GLU A 66 23.66 -9.39 -26.14
CA GLU A 66 22.99 -10.46 -26.92
C GLU A 66 22.83 -11.77 -26.12
N SER A 67 23.61 -11.91 -25.04
CA SER A 67 23.66 -13.11 -24.22
C SER A 67 24.23 -12.81 -22.83
N PHE A 68 23.93 -13.71 -21.87
CA PHE A 68 24.34 -13.54 -20.47
C PHE A 68 25.86 -13.63 -20.23
N ASP A 69 26.62 -14.23 -21.16
CA ASP A 69 28.09 -14.30 -21.15
C ASP A 69 28.78 -12.94 -21.29
N GLN A 70 28.07 -11.92 -21.76
CA GLN A 70 28.56 -10.54 -21.85
C GLN A 70 28.44 -9.77 -20.51
N ILE A 71 27.67 -10.29 -19.54
CA ILE A 71 27.46 -9.64 -18.24
C ILE A 71 28.77 -9.48 -17.45
N PRO A 72 29.64 -10.51 -17.32
CA PRO A 72 30.92 -10.36 -16.66
C PRO A 72 31.73 -9.17 -17.20
N THR A 73 31.80 -8.98 -18.52
CA THR A 73 32.50 -7.83 -19.11
C THR A 73 31.87 -6.51 -18.66
N LEU A 74 30.53 -6.41 -18.69
CA LEU A 74 29.81 -5.20 -18.29
C LEU A 74 29.97 -4.85 -16.80
N ILE A 75 30.15 -5.86 -15.94
CA ILE A 75 30.45 -5.67 -14.51
C ILE A 75 31.86 -5.10 -14.31
N HIS A 76 32.83 -5.53 -15.12
CA HIS A 76 34.25 -5.16 -14.95
C HIS A 76 34.68 -3.90 -15.73
N ASP A 77 33.86 -3.42 -16.67
CA ASP A 77 34.14 -2.22 -17.46
C ASP A 77 33.21 -1.04 -17.05
N PRO A 78 33.71 -0.10 -16.21
CA PRO A 78 32.91 1.04 -15.75
C PRO A 78 32.50 1.98 -16.89
N ALA A 79 33.34 2.15 -17.91
CA ALA A 79 33.06 3.08 -19.01
C ALA A 79 31.93 2.54 -19.89
N MET A 80 31.97 1.24 -20.21
CA MET A 80 30.88 0.58 -20.93
C MET A 80 29.58 0.64 -20.11
N ARG A 81 29.66 0.37 -18.81
CA ARG A 81 28.49 0.44 -17.92
C ARG A 81 27.89 1.84 -17.83
N GLU A 82 28.69 2.89 -17.78
CA GLU A 82 28.20 4.27 -17.79
C GLU A 82 27.46 4.58 -19.10
N GLN A 83 28.03 4.17 -20.24
CA GLN A 83 27.37 4.35 -21.55
C GLN A 83 26.03 3.62 -21.60
N ARG A 84 25.97 2.35 -21.16
CA ARG A 84 24.73 1.58 -21.12
C ARG A 84 23.71 2.18 -20.16
N THR A 85 24.18 2.69 -19.03
CA THR A 85 23.35 3.37 -18.02
C THR A 85 22.63 4.58 -18.62
N ARG A 86 23.35 5.46 -19.35
CA ARG A 86 22.72 6.64 -19.97
C ARG A 86 21.60 6.25 -20.94
N ARG A 87 21.86 5.30 -21.84
CA ARG A 87 20.84 4.77 -22.77
C ARG A 87 19.66 4.12 -22.03
N ALA A 88 19.93 3.39 -20.95
CA ALA A 88 18.88 2.76 -20.17
C ALA A 88 17.95 3.78 -19.51
N TYR A 89 18.49 4.90 -19.00
CA TYR A 89 17.68 6.00 -18.49
C TYR A 89 16.79 6.59 -19.60
N GLU A 90 17.29 6.78 -20.81
CA GLU A 90 16.46 7.25 -21.94
C GLU A 90 15.30 6.27 -22.24
N LEU A 91 15.58 4.96 -22.28
CA LEU A 91 14.55 3.94 -22.52
C LEU A 91 13.51 3.90 -21.40
N LEU A 92 13.94 4.00 -20.14
CA LEU A 92 13.04 4.03 -18.98
C LEU A 92 12.24 5.33 -18.92
N GLY A 93 12.84 6.47 -19.28
CA GLY A 93 12.15 7.74 -19.43
C GLY A 93 11.01 7.65 -20.45
N ASN A 94 11.28 7.06 -21.62
CA ASN A 94 10.26 6.80 -22.63
C ASN A 94 9.19 5.82 -22.14
N LEU A 95 9.59 4.74 -21.45
CA LEU A 95 8.66 3.72 -20.94
C LEU A 95 7.64 4.32 -19.97
N PHE A 96 8.08 5.17 -19.04
CA PHE A 96 7.23 5.80 -18.03
C PHE A 96 6.68 7.17 -18.47
N GLY A 97 6.90 7.58 -19.72
CA GLY A 97 6.46 8.88 -20.23
C GLY A 97 7.00 10.06 -19.43
N ILE A 98 8.25 10.00 -18.97
CA ILE A 98 8.94 11.09 -18.28
C ILE A 98 9.50 12.03 -19.36
N SER A 99 8.96 13.24 -19.43
CA SER A 99 9.48 14.29 -20.32
C SER A 99 10.57 15.08 -19.61
N GLY A 100 11.60 15.51 -20.34
CA GLY A 100 12.65 16.32 -19.78
C GLY A 100 14.06 15.96 -20.23
N GLU A 101 15.04 16.64 -19.64
CA GLU A 101 16.45 16.33 -19.77
C GLU A 101 16.80 15.03 -19.01
N LEU A 102 17.94 14.41 -19.35
CA LEU A 102 18.39 13.17 -18.72
C LEU A 102 18.44 13.26 -17.18
N SER A 103 18.79 14.43 -16.63
CA SER A 103 18.81 14.66 -15.17
C SER A 103 17.43 14.56 -14.53
N GLU A 104 16.38 15.01 -15.22
CA GLU A 104 15.00 14.93 -14.74
C GLU A 104 14.50 13.48 -14.74
N VAL A 105 14.83 12.74 -15.80
CA VAL A 105 14.57 11.30 -15.90
C VAL A 105 15.29 10.53 -14.78
N GLN A 106 16.56 10.85 -14.54
CA GLN A 106 17.33 10.27 -13.44
C GLN A 106 16.73 10.58 -12.08
N SER A 107 16.37 11.84 -11.81
CA SER A 107 15.72 12.25 -10.55
C SER A 107 14.43 11.46 -10.30
N ARG A 108 13.58 11.34 -11.33
CA ARG A 108 12.33 10.60 -11.20
C ARG A 108 12.55 9.09 -10.96
N ILE A 109 13.50 8.48 -11.65
CA ILE A 109 13.83 7.07 -11.42
C ILE A 109 14.46 6.84 -10.03
N GLN A 110 15.18 7.82 -9.50
CA GLN A 110 15.64 7.80 -8.11
C GLN A 110 14.45 7.84 -7.12
N GLU A 111 13.42 8.65 -7.37
CA GLU A 111 12.19 8.66 -6.56
C GLU A 111 11.49 7.28 -6.57
N TYR A 112 11.54 6.55 -7.69
CA TYR A 112 11.01 5.18 -7.76
C TYR A 112 11.83 4.19 -6.91
N ALA A 113 13.13 4.39 -6.79
CA ALA A 113 13.99 3.62 -5.90
C ALA A 113 13.68 3.93 -4.43
N ASP A 114 13.51 5.21 -4.09
CA ASP A 114 13.15 5.63 -2.73
C ASP A 114 11.76 5.07 -2.35
N THR A 115 10.77 5.08 -3.26
CA THR A 115 9.46 4.44 -3.05
C THR A 115 9.59 2.93 -2.81
N ALA A 116 10.50 2.25 -3.51
CA ALA A 116 10.74 0.82 -3.30
C ALA A 116 11.31 0.53 -1.90
N ASP A 117 12.20 1.38 -1.40
CA ASP A 117 12.73 1.27 -0.04
C ASP A 117 11.68 1.60 1.02
N GLU A 118 10.79 2.57 0.76
CA GLU A 118 9.65 2.89 1.63
C GLU A 118 8.70 1.71 1.82
N VAL A 119 8.47 0.90 0.78
CA VAL A 119 7.68 -0.35 0.90
C VAL A 119 8.29 -1.29 1.92
N ILE A 120 9.62 -1.48 1.88
CA ILE A 120 10.30 -2.38 2.83
C ILE A 120 10.34 -1.77 4.21
N THR A 121 10.60 -0.46 4.32
CA THR A 121 10.59 0.29 5.58
C THR A 121 9.21 0.25 6.25
N TYR A 122 8.14 0.36 5.48
CA TYR A 122 6.76 0.21 5.95
C TYR A 122 6.53 -1.16 6.58
N LEU A 123 6.89 -2.23 5.86
CA LEU A 123 6.76 -3.60 6.36
C LEU A 123 7.65 -3.81 7.59
N LYS A 124 8.89 -3.31 7.59
CA LYS A 124 9.82 -3.39 8.72
C LYS A 124 9.27 -2.73 9.97
N ASN A 125 8.74 -1.52 9.86
CA ASN A 125 8.36 -0.72 11.02
C ASN A 125 6.95 -1.04 11.53
N LYS A 126 6.02 -1.39 10.63
CA LYS A 126 4.62 -1.60 11.00
C LYS A 126 4.26 -3.08 11.15
N VAL A 127 4.62 -3.92 10.19
CA VAL A 127 4.07 -5.28 10.06
C VAL A 127 4.99 -6.33 10.70
N LEU A 128 6.30 -6.16 10.51
CA LEU A 128 7.34 -7.11 10.89
C LEU A 128 8.31 -6.53 11.93
N ALA A 129 7.85 -5.57 12.74
CA ALA A 129 8.69 -4.84 13.70
C ALA A 129 9.39 -5.72 14.73
N ALA A 130 8.84 -6.89 15.06
CA ALA A 130 9.50 -7.85 15.97
C ALA A 130 10.60 -8.68 15.28
N TYR A 131 10.65 -8.65 13.95
CA TYR A 131 11.53 -9.44 13.08
C TYR A 131 12.41 -8.54 12.21
N SER A 132 12.53 -7.25 12.57
CA SER A 132 13.21 -6.24 11.75
C SER A 132 14.65 -6.63 11.40
N TYR A 133 15.36 -7.31 12.31
CA TYR A 133 16.73 -7.80 12.09
C TYR A 133 16.85 -8.82 10.96
N HIS A 134 15.80 -9.61 10.68
CA HIS A 134 15.84 -10.57 9.58
C HIS A 134 15.68 -9.89 8.22
N ILE A 135 14.82 -8.86 8.17
CA ILE A 135 14.37 -8.21 6.93
C ILE A 135 15.06 -6.87 6.66
N GLU A 136 16.05 -6.50 7.48
CA GLU A 136 16.85 -5.31 7.27
C GLU A 136 17.50 -5.35 5.88
N LEU A 137 17.41 -4.21 5.19
CA LEU A 137 18.02 -3.99 3.88
C LEU A 137 19.52 -3.98 4.02
N SER A 138 20.21 -4.62 3.08
CA SER A 138 21.65 -4.46 2.96
C SER A 138 21.98 -3.03 2.50
N ASN A 139 22.97 -2.40 3.13
CA ASN A 139 23.42 -1.02 2.84
C ASN A 139 23.75 -0.83 1.34
N GLU A 140 24.30 -1.88 0.71
CA GLU A 140 24.63 -1.93 -0.71
C GLU A 140 23.41 -1.75 -1.61
N ILE A 141 22.21 -2.17 -1.15
CA ILE A 141 20.97 -2.05 -1.93
C ILE A 141 20.20 -0.80 -1.55
N GLU A 142 20.15 -0.45 -0.25
CA GLU A 142 19.46 0.75 0.23
C GLU A 142 20.02 2.02 -0.44
N THR A 143 21.35 2.13 -0.53
CA THR A 143 22.01 3.30 -1.16
C THR A 143 22.02 3.28 -2.68
N MET A 144 21.66 2.15 -3.31
CA MET A 144 21.72 1.98 -4.76
C MET A 144 20.42 2.41 -5.42
N ARG A 145 20.49 3.45 -6.26
CA ARG A 145 19.34 3.96 -7.02
C ARG A 145 19.38 3.68 -8.52
N ASN A 146 20.56 3.33 -9.05
CA ASN A 146 20.73 3.07 -10.47
C ASN A 146 20.14 1.69 -10.84
N PRO A 147 19.11 1.62 -11.71
CA PRO A 147 18.50 0.36 -12.10
C PRO A 147 19.47 -0.56 -12.86
N ILE A 148 20.47 -0.04 -13.56
CA ILE A 148 21.46 -0.87 -14.24
C ILE A 148 22.41 -1.53 -13.24
N ASP A 149 22.90 -0.79 -12.26
CA ASP A 149 23.75 -1.37 -11.22
C ASP A 149 22.97 -2.42 -10.40
N LEU A 150 21.72 -2.12 -10.03
CA LEU A 150 20.84 -3.09 -9.38
C LEU A 150 20.66 -4.36 -10.22
N LEU A 151 20.47 -4.22 -11.53
CA LEU A 151 20.28 -5.35 -12.43
C LEU A 151 21.55 -6.19 -12.56
N LEU A 152 22.71 -5.55 -12.67
CA LEU A 152 24.00 -6.23 -12.73
C LEU A 152 24.32 -6.97 -11.43
N ILE A 153 23.95 -6.43 -10.26
CA ILE A 153 24.10 -7.13 -8.97
C ILE A 153 23.40 -8.49 -8.99
N VAL A 154 22.20 -8.61 -9.60
CA VAL A 154 21.48 -9.90 -9.70
C VAL A 154 22.33 -11.00 -10.34
N PHE A 155 23.26 -10.61 -11.21
CA PHE A 155 24.13 -11.48 -12.00
C PHE A 155 25.60 -11.47 -11.55
N ASP A 156 25.90 -10.94 -10.36
CA ASP A 156 27.27 -10.83 -9.87
C ASP A 156 27.53 -11.78 -8.68
N ASN A 157 28.35 -12.82 -8.92
CA ASN A 157 28.68 -13.85 -7.93
C ASN A 157 29.46 -13.32 -6.71
N ARG A 158 29.98 -12.09 -6.74
CA ARG A 158 30.61 -11.46 -5.57
C ARG A 158 29.59 -11.16 -4.47
N TYR A 159 28.32 -10.99 -4.83
CA TYR A 159 27.24 -10.70 -3.89
C TYR A 159 26.54 -11.98 -3.42
N HIS A 160 26.31 -12.04 -2.10
CA HIS A 160 25.53 -13.10 -1.48
C HIS A 160 24.11 -13.18 -2.08
N LYS A 161 23.51 -14.38 -2.07
CA LYS A 161 22.16 -14.66 -2.59
C LYS A 161 21.11 -13.65 -2.08
N LYS A 162 21.18 -13.28 -0.80
CA LYS A 162 20.30 -12.26 -0.20
C LYS A 162 20.41 -10.91 -0.91
N ILE A 163 21.61 -10.37 -1.08
CA ILE A 163 21.83 -9.06 -1.71
C ILE A 163 21.33 -9.06 -3.17
N ARG A 164 21.60 -10.14 -3.91
CA ARG A 164 21.11 -10.31 -5.28
C ARG A 164 19.59 -10.37 -5.37
N PHE A 165 18.94 -11.03 -4.41
CA PHE A 165 17.49 -11.02 -4.30
C PHE A 165 16.94 -9.63 -3.95
N GLU A 166 17.59 -8.90 -3.05
CA GLU A 166 17.16 -7.55 -2.68
C GLU A 166 17.27 -6.57 -3.84
N ALA A 167 18.34 -6.64 -4.64
CA ALA A 167 18.47 -5.83 -5.85
C ALA A 167 17.32 -6.10 -6.85
N LYS A 168 17.05 -7.40 -7.08
CA LYS A 168 15.95 -7.87 -7.91
C LYS A 168 14.58 -7.41 -7.39
N ARG A 169 14.35 -7.49 -6.08
CA ARG A 169 13.15 -7.01 -5.40
C ARG A 169 12.97 -5.51 -5.62
N LYS A 170 14.02 -4.72 -5.38
CA LYS A 170 14.00 -3.26 -5.55
C LYS A 170 13.63 -2.88 -6.98
N LEU A 171 14.21 -3.53 -7.99
CA LEU A 171 13.85 -3.30 -9.40
C LEU A 171 12.37 -3.54 -9.71
N VAL A 172 11.77 -4.60 -9.16
CA VAL A 172 10.36 -4.89 -9.40
C VAL A 172 9.45 -3.88 -8.72
N LEU A 173 9.81 -3.46 -7.50
CA LEU A 173 9.09 -2.40 -6.79
C LEU A 173 9.23 -1.04 -7.50
N MET A 174 10.42 -0.70 -8.01
CA MET A 174 10.65 0.48 -8.84
C MET A 174 9.76 0.49 -10.08
N GLY A 175 9.63 -0.66 -10.76
CA GLY A 175 8.76 -0.78 -11.94
C GLY A 175 7.29 -0.53 -11.61
N LEU A 176 6.82 -0.98 -10.44
CA LEU A 176 5.46 -0.69 -9.97
C LEU A 176 5.29 0.79 -9.60
N ALA A 177 6.27 1.37 -8.91
CA ALA A 177 6.28 2.79 -8.55
C ALA A 177 6.23 3.68 -9.81
N GLY A 178 7.02 3.37 -10.84
CA GLY A 178 7.00 4.13 -12.10
C GLY A 178 5.68 4.03 -12.85
N ALA A 179 5.06 2.84 -12.89
CA ALA A 179 3.74 2.68 -13.50
C ALA A 179 2.65 3.46 -12.73
N ILE A 180 2.74 3.52 -11.40
CA ILE A 180 1.84 4.30 -10.55
C ILE A 180 2.00 5.80 -10.82
N ASP A 181 3.24 6.33 -10.76
CA ASP A 181 3.53 7.75 -11.02
C ASP A 181 3.03 8.18 -12.42
N GLN A 182 3.31 7.37 -13.45
CA GLN A 182 2.82 7.65 -14.80
C GLN A 182 1.29 7.80 -14.82
N ARG A 183 0.57 6.87 -14.19
CA ARG A 183 -0.89 6.92 -14.13
C ARG A 183 -1.41 8.11 -13.33
N GLU A 184 -0.75 8.50 -12.24
CA GLU A 184 -1.10 9.68 -11.46
C GLU A 184 -0.98 10.96 -12.29
N ARG A 185 0.10 11.08 -13.07
CA ARG A 185 0.30 12.20 -14.01
C ARG A 185 -0.75 12.22 -15.11
N GLU A 186 -1.04 11.07 -15.72
CA GLU A 186 -2.08 10.95 -16.77
C GLU A 186 -3.49 11.28 -16.26
N THR A 187 -3.77 10.96 -14.99
CA THR A 187 -5.09 11.16 -14.39
C THR A 187 -5.25 12.50 -13.68
N ASP A 188 -4.19 13.29 -13.57
CA ASP A 188 -4.15 14.60 -12.92
C ASP A 188 -4.69 14.55 -11.48
N ILE A 189 -4.29 13.51 -10.74
CA ILE A 189 -4.89 13.18 -9.45
C ILE A 189 -4.65 14.25 -8.38
N GLU A 190 -3.52 14.98 -8.45
CA GLU A 190 -3.15 16.01 -7.48
C GLU A 190 -4.04 17.26 -7.59
N ASN A 191 -4.31 17.70 -8.81
CA ASN A 191 -5.21 18.82 -9.06
C ASN A 191 -6.65 18.43 -8.71
N LYS A 192 -7.06 17.19 -9.03
CA LYS A 192 -8.34 16.64 -8.58
C LYS A 192 -8.44 16.64 -7.05
N PHE A 193 -7.40 16.18 -6.35
CA PHE A 193 -7.40 16.20 -4.88
C PHE A 193 -7.60 17.62 -4.32
N SER A 194 -6.87 18.59 -4.86
CA SER A 194 -6.99 20.00 -4.49
C SER A 194 -8.40 20.54 -4.76
N ALA A 195 -8.99 20.22 -5.92
CA ALA A 195 -10.36 20.59 -6.27
C ALA A 195 -11.40 19.99 -5.32
N PHE A 196 -11.22 18.73 -4.89
CA PHE A 196 -12.09 18.10 -3.91
C PHE A 196 -12.01 18.76 -2.53
N LEU A 197 -10.81 19.07 -2.05
CA LEU A 197 -10.64 19.80 -0.78
C LEU A 197 -11.29 21.18 -0.83
N ASN A 198 -11.14 21.89 -1.96
CA ASN A 198 -11.80 23.19 -2.17
C ASN A 198 -13.32 23.05 -2.18
N PHE A 199 -13.87 22.05 -2.85
CA PHE A 199 -15.30 21.75 -2.81
C PHE A 199 -15.80 21.53 -1.37
N LEU A 200 -15.09 20.73 -0.59
CA LEU A 200 -15.46 20.45 0.80
C LEU A 200 -15.44 21.74 1.65
N ASN A 201 -14.37 22.53 1.55
CA ASN A 201 -14.21 23.77 2.31
C ASN A 201 -15.24 24.84 1.91
N GLN A 202 -15.59 24.95 0.62
CA GLN A 202 -16.48 25.99 0.14
C GLN A 202 -17.97 25.66 0.31
N TYR A 203 -18.35 24.38 0.20
CA TYR A 203 -19.76 24.00 0.09
C TYR A 203 -20.26 23.02 1.17
N VAL A 204 -19.36 22.30 1.84
CA VAL A 204 -19.73 21.23 2.78
C VAL A 204 -19.52 21.65 4.23
N TRP A 205 -18.33 22.14 4.58
CA TRP A 205 -18.01 22.50 5.96
C TRP A 205 -18.67 23.80 6.39
N ASN A 206 -18.82 23.97 7.71
CA ASN A 206 -19.37 25.18 8.28
C ASN A 206 -18.47 26.39 7.96
N ALA A 207 -19.02 27.40 7.29
CA ALA A 207 -18.29 28.61 6.89
C ALA A 207 -17.86 29.49 8.08
N ASN A 208 -18.46 29.31 9.25
CA ASN A 208 -18.10 30.04 10.46
C ASN A 208 -16.82 29.50 11.12
N GLN A 209 -16.38 28.29 10.77
CA GLN A 209 -15.11 27.73 11.22
C GLN A 209 -14.00 28.09 10.24
N LYS A 210 -12.83 28.51 10.75
CA LYS A 210 -11.68 28.79 9.86
C LYS A 210 -11.18 27.50 9.22
N ILE A 211 -10.67 27.59 8.00
CA ILE A 211 -9.99 26.46 7.36
C ILE A 211 -8.79 26.05 8.23
N GLY A 212 -8.82 24.81 8.70
CA GLY A 212 -7.78 24.24 9.57
C GLY A 212 -8.10 24.33 11.07
N GLU A 213 -9.14 25.08 11.45
CA GLU A 213 -9.69 25.04 12.79
C GLU A 213 -10.39 23.69 13.02
N LEU A 214 -10.06 23.07 14.14
CA LEU A 214 -10.55 21.74 14.53
C LEU A 214 -10.91 21.79 16.01
N GLU A 215 -12.12 21.37 16.33
CA GLU A 215 -12.56 21.19 17.70
C GLU A 215 -11.97 19.88 18.26
N THR A 216 -11.26 19.98 19.37
CA THR A 216 -10.73 18.79 20.04
C THR A 216 -11.81 18.13 20.88
N ALA A 217 -12.07 16.85 20.63
CA ALA A 217 -12.95 16.04 21.45
C ALA A 217 -12.31 14.68 21.75
N TYR A 218 -12.78 14.01 22.79
CA TYR A 218 -12.31 12.71 23.22
C TYR A 218 -13.45 11.71 23.23
N LEU A 219 -13.24 10.53 22.67
CA LEU A 219 -14.14 9.40 22.83
C LEU A 219 -13.66 8.57 24.02
N PHE A 220 -14.39 8.64 25.12
CA PHE A 220 -14.17 7.76 26.26
C PHE A 220 -15.01 6.50 26.07
N SER A 221 -14.36 5.35 25.92
CA SER A 221 -15.03 4.11 25.55
C SER A 221 -14.75 2.97 26.51
N ARG A 222 -15.76 2.12 26.68
CA ARG A 222 -15.66 0.86 27.42
C ARG A 222 -15.78 -0.33 26.47
N HIS A 223 -14.99 -1.35 26.74
CA HIS A 223 -14.82 -2.50 25.85
C HIS A 223 -15.17 -3.83 26.53
N ASP A 224 -15.76 -4.73 25.73
CA ASP A 224 -16.05 -6.11 26.13
C ASP A 224 -14.75 -6.89 26.40
N PRO A 225 -14.63 -7.66 27.50
CA PRO A 225 -13.40 -8.40 27.82
C PRO A 225 -13.09 -9.57 26.86
N GLY A 226 -14.09 -10.10 26.15
CA GLY A 226 -13.92 -11.25 25.26
C GLY A 226 -13.33 -10.88 23.91
N ASN A 227 -13.84 -9.83 23.27
CA ASN A 227 -13.41 -9.41 21.92
C ASN A 227 -13.00 -7.93 21.81
N PHE A 228 -13.02 -7.19 22.91
CA PHE A 228 -12.69 -5.77 22.94
C PHE A 228 -13.62 -4.87 22.10
N SER A 229 -14.84 -5.34 21.80
CA SER A 229 -15.86 -4.52 21.14
C SER A 229 -16.34 -3.40 22.06
N CYS A 230 -16.61 -2.22 21.48
CA CYS A 230 -17.13 -1.07 22.20
C CYS A 230 -18.57 -1.32 22.65
N THR A 231 -18.78 -1.25 23.97
CA THR A 231 -20.10 -1.41 24.61
C THR A 231 -20.71 -0.07 25.00
N GLN A 232 -19.88 0.92 25.31
CA GLN A 232 -20.29 2.28 25.64
C GLN A 232 -19.27 3.29 25.08
N VAL A 233 -19.76 4.45 24.65
CA VAL A 233 -18.94 5.60 24.27
C VAL A 233 -19.58 6.91 24.72
N ASP A 234 -18.78 7.73 25.38
CA ASP A 234 -19.11 9.11 25.78
C ASP A 234 -18.19 10.08 25.04
N VAL A 235 -18.73 11.20 24.57
CA VAL A 235 -17.95 12.27 23.92
C VAL A 235 -17.64 13.32 24.98
N LEU A 236 -16.36 13.56 25.21
CA LEU A 236 -15.85 14.48 26.24
C LEU A 236 -15.12 15.66 25.61
N ASP A 237 -15.20 16.81 26.26
CA ASP A 237 -14.29 17.93 26.01
C ASP A 237 -12.92 17.68 26.69
N ALA A 238 -11.98 18.60 26.48
CA ALA A 238 -10.64 18.49 27.07
C ALA A 238 -10.62 18.53 28.60
N GLN A 239 -11.53 19.29 29.22
CA GLN A 239 -11.58 19.42 30.67
C GLN A 239 -12.08 18.12 31.30
N ALA A 240 -13.19 17.57 30.80
CA ALA A 240 -13.75 16.29 31.23
C ALA A 240 -12.80 15.13 30.97
N ALA A 241 -12.10 15.11 29.82
CA ALA A 241 -11.09 14.12 29.51
C ALA A 241 -9.92 14.17 30.50
N SER A 242 -9.42 15.37 30.84
CA SER A 242 -8.31 15.53 31.80
C SER A 242 -8.67 15.12 33.24
N ALA A 243 -9.96 15.10 33.57
CA ALA A 243 -10.44 14.68 34.88
C ALA A 243 -10.36 13.15 35.08
N ILE A 244 -10.20 12.37 34.00
CA ILE A 244 -10.03 10.92 34.07
C ILE A 244 -8.58 10.61 34.44
N ARG A 245 -8.37 10.15 35.69
CA ARG A 245 -7.03 9.90 36.24
C ARG A 245 -6.54 8.47 36.07
N THR A 246 -7.46 7.53 35.88
CA THR A 246 -7.17 6.09 35.85
C THR A 246 -8.05 5.43 34.81
N PHE A 247 -7.43 4.65 33.93
CA PHE A 247 -8.14 3.79 33.00
C PHE A 247 -8.12 2.36 33.55
N SER A 248 -9.28 1.70 33.54
CA SER A 248 -9.26 0.24 33.61
C SER A 248 -8.67 -0.33 32.31
N GLY A 249 -8.17 -1.57 32.33
CA GLY A 249 -7.65 -2.24 31.12
C GLY A 249 -8.67 -2.46 30.00
N ARG A 250 -9.91 -1.96 30.16
CA ARG A 250 -11.02 -2.04 29.19
C ARG A 250 -11.55 -0.66 28.79
N GLU A 251 -10.93 0.40 29.28
CA GLU A 251 -11.27 1.77 28.95
C GLU A 251 -10.22 2.34 27.99
N LYS A 252 -10.68 3.14 27.04
CA LYS A 252 -9.81 3.88 26.11
C LYS A 252 -10.26 5.31 26.04
N LEU A 253 -9.29 6.21 25.87
CA LEU A 253 -9.53 7.61 25.58
C LEU A 253 -8.96 7.94 24.21
N THR A 254 -9.83 8.09 23.21
CA THR A 254 -9.42 8.34 21.83
C THR A 254 -9.59 9.82 21.48
N LEU A 255 -8.48 10.50 21.22
CA LEU A 255 -8.50 11.86 20.70
C LEU A 255 -9.05 11.89 19.27
N ILE A 256 -10.03 12.76 19.01
CA ILE A 256 -10.53 13.06 17.68
C ILE A 256 -10.59 14.56 17.43
N LYS A 257 -10.39 14.97 16.18
CA LYS A 257 -10.37 16.38 15.76
C LYS A 257 -11.58 16.65 14.86
N ARG A 258 -12.60 17.29 15.40
CA ARG A 258 -13.89 17.47 14.74
C ARG A 258 -13.91 18.76 13.92
N ARG A 259 -14.57 18.67 12.77
CA ARG A 259 -15.17 19.79 12.04
C ARG A 259 -16.67 19.77 12.24
N SER A 260 -17.37 20.72 11.64
CA SER A 260 -18.82 20.67 11.57
C SER A 260 -19.36 21.01 10.19
N PHE A 261 -20.63 20.66 9.97
CA PHE A 261 -21.43 21.15 8.87
C PHE A 261 -22.80 21.61 9.38
N CYS A 262 -23.44 22.51 8.63
CA CYS A 262 -24.76 23.02 8.98
C CYS A 262 -25.85 22.32 8.17
N ASP A 263 -26.83 21.73 8.87
CA ASP A 263 -28.07 21.21 8.27
C ASP A 263 -29.27 21.84 8.96
N ARG A 264 -30.08 22.59 8.20
CA ARG A 264 -31.29 23.30 8.69
C ARG A 264 -31.02 24.19 9.91
N GLY A 265 -29.91 24.95 9.89
CA GLY A 265 -29.53 25.86 10.98
C GLY A 265 -28.93 25.19 12.21
N ARG A 266 -28.79 23.85 12.21
CA ARG A 266 -28.10 23.11 13.27
C ARG A 266 -26.68 22.77 12.84
N GLU A 267 -25.72 23.06 13.71
CA GLU A 267 -24.34 22.60 13.57
C GLU A 267 -24.22 21.13 14.01
N ILE A 268 -23.62 20.31 13.16
CA ILE A 268 -23.43 18.87 13.40
C ILE A 268 -21.94 18.56 13.37
N PRO A 269 -21.37 18.04 14.47
CA PRO A 269 -19.96 17.70 14.51
C PRO A 269 -19.67 16.43 13.72
N VAL A 270 -18.48 16.39 13.12
CA VAL A 270 -17.97 15.26 12.36
C VAL A 270 -16.44 15.20 12.50
N TYR A 271 -15.91 14.05 12.90
CA TYR A 271 -14.48 13.81 12.73
C TYR A 271 -14.24 13.37 11.28
N VAL A 272 -13.40 14.13 10.56
CA VAL A 272 -13.08 13.85 9.15
C VAL A 272 -11.58 13.69 8.99
N THR A 273 -11.18 12.64 8.30
CA THR A 273 -9.84 12.54 7.72
C THR A 273 -9.96 12.37 6.23
N VAL A 274 -9.25 13.22 5.50
CA VAL A 274 -9.07 13.05 4.07
C VAL A 274 -7.66 12.50 3.87
N ARG A 275 -7.55 11.38 3.15
CA ARG A 275 -6.27 10.72 2.88
C ARG A 275 -6.04 10.62 1.37
N LYS A 276 -4.84 11.00 0.94
CA LYS A 276 -4.20 10.52 -0.28
C LYS A 276 -3.40 9.28 0.12
N LYS A 277 -3.56 8.15 -0.58
CA LYS A 277 -2.73 6.96 -0.32
C LYS A 277 -1.28 7.28 -0.68
N ASP A 278 -0.34 6.92 0.18
CA ASP A 278 1.09 7.02 -0.13
C ASP A 278 1.50 6.03 -1.24
N SER A 279 2.61 6.31 -1.91
CA SER A 279 3.09 5.53 -3.05
C SER A 279 3.42 4.09 -2.66
N ALA A 280 4.04 3.86 -1.50
CA ALA A 280 4.36 2.54 -1.00
C ALA A 280 3.12 1.67 -0.76
N ALA A 281 2.05 2.24 -0.21
CA ALA A 281 0.76 1.58 0.02
C ALA A 281 0.07 1.23 -1.30
N LYS A 282 0.27 2.02 -2.37
CA LYS A 282 -0.21 1.70 -3.72
C LYS A 282 0.55 0.53 -4.32
N VAL A 283 1.88 0.49 -4.19
CA VAL A 283 2.71 -0.66 -4.60
C VAL A 283 2.27 -1.92 -3.85
N LEU A 284 2.09 -1.85 -2.54
CA LEU A 284 1.54 -2.97 -1.75
C LEU A 284 0.13 -3.37 -2.20
N LYS A 285 -0.73 -2.41 -2.59
CA LYS A 285 -2.08 -2.72 -3.12
C LYS A 285 -1.99 -3.55 -4.40
N LEU A 286 -1.08 -3.19 -5.32
CA LEU A 286 -0.83 -3.95 -6.55
C LEU A 286 -0.32 -5.37 -6.26
N LEU A 287 0.66 -5.51 -5.37
CA LEU A 287 1.18 -6.82 -4.96
C LEU A 287 0.09 -7.72 -4.35
N ARG A 288 -0.68 -7.21 -3.38
CA ARG A 288 -1.75 -7.97 -2.71
C ARG A 288 -2.86 -8.42 -3.67
N LYS A 289 -3.10 -7.64 -4.72
CA LYS A 289 -4.12 -7.96 -5.74
C LYS A 289 -3.56 -8.82 -6.88
N ASN A 290 -2.25 -9.11 -6.86
CA ASN A 290 -1.53 -9.74 -7.97
C ASN A 290 -1.78 -9.00 -9.29
N GLU A 291 -1.67 -7.66 -9.27
CA GLU A 291 -1.96 -6.77 -10.40
C GLU A 291 -0.80 -5.86 -10.77
N LYS A 292 -0.59 -5.64 -12.08
CA LYS A 292 0.42 -4.70 -12.62
C LYS A 292 -0.21 -3.46 -13.21
N ASN A 293 -1.53 -3.48 -13.46
CA ASN A 293 -2.25 -2.33 -13.95
C ASN A 293 -2.35 -1.26 -12.84
N PRO A 294 -1.70 -0.09 -12.98
CA PRO A 294 -1.69 0.94 -11.95
C PRO A 294 -3.08 1.52 -11.67
N ALA A 295 -4.03 1.41 -12.60
CA ALA A 295 -5.41 1.86 -12.41
C ALA A 295 -6.05 1.23 -11.16
N VAL A 296 -5.72 -0.04 -10.86
CA VAL A 296 -6.21 -0.74 -9.66
C VAL A 296 -5.77 -0.04 -8.38
N ALA A 297 -4.64 0.66 -8.37
CA ALA A 297 -4.13 1.37 -7.20
C ALA A 297 -4.51 2.86 -7.17
N VAL A 298 -4.49 3.52 -8.34
CA VAL A 298 -4.65 4.98 -8.48
C VAL A 298 -6.12 5.40 -8.57
N ASP A 299 -7.01 4.63 -9.20
CA ASP A 299 -8.39 5.09 -9.45
C ASP A 299 -9.24 5.16 -8.14
N ASP A 300 -8.78 4.56 -7.02
CA ASP A 300 -9.35 4.70 -5.67
C ASP A 300 -8.42 5.47 -4.71
N GLU A 301 -7.62 6.40 -5.22
CA GLU A 301 -6.56 7.04 -4.45
C GLU A 301 -7.08 7.95 -3.33
N LEU A 302 -8.18 8.65 -3.60
CA LEU A 302 -8.77 9.62 -2.68
C LEU A 302 -9.75 8.92 -1.74
N GLY A 303 -9.49 9.05 -0.44
CA GLY A 303 -10.37 8.54 0.60
C GLY A 303 -10.79 9.63 1.58
N LEU A 304 -12.05 9.60 2.00
CA LEU A 304 -12.56 10.38 3.11
C LEU A 304 -13.18 9.43 4.14
N MET A 305 -12.65 9.47 5.36
CA MET A 305 -13.28 8.82 6.50
C MET A 305 -14.04 9.87 7.31
N ALA A 306 -15.29 9.59 7.65
CA ALA A 306 -16.11 10.46 8.50
C ALA A 306 -16.69 9.68 9.68
N VAL A 307 -16.64 10.26 10.88
CA VAL A 307 -17.19 9.66 12.09
C VAL A 307 -18.20 10.61 12.71
N PHE A 308 -19.41 10.09 12.94
CA PHE A 308 -20.54 10.83 13.49
C PHE A 308 -21.00 10.26 14.83
N ASP A 309 -21.71 11.06 15.61
CA ASP A 309 -22.23 10.60 16.91
C ASP A 309 -23.32 9.52 16.77
N ASN A 310 -24.08 9.53 15.68
CA ASN A 310 -25.18 8.58 15.44
C ASN A 310 -25.57 8.47 13.96
N ILE A 311 -26.38 7.45 13.64
CA ILE A 311 -26.85 7.15 12.28
C ILE A 311 -27.68 8.28 11.67
N ASN A 312 -28.47 8.99 12.48
CA ASN A 312 -29.27 10.12 11.97
C ASN A 312 -28.37 11.25 11.42
N TYR A 313 -27.20 11.49 12.01
CA TYR A 313 -26.23 12.44 11.48
C TYR A 313 -25.56 11.96 10.19
N VAL A 314 -25.31 10.64 10.05
CA VAL A 314 -24.84 10.04 8.79
C VAL A 314 -25.83 10.35 7.66
N ASN A 315 -27.13 10.10 7.87
CA ASN A 315 -28.18 10.34 6.88
C ASN A 315 -28.35 11.83 6.54
N ARG A 316 -28.11 12.72 7.50
CA ARG A 316 -28.09 14.18 7.25
C ARG A 316 -26.87 14.58 6.42
N PHE A 317 -25.70 14.03 6.72
CA PHE A 317 -24.48 14.31 5.98
C PHE A 317 -24.59 13.90 4.52
N LEU A 318 -25.09 12.70 4.21
CA LEU A 318 -25.29 12.25 2.81
C LEU A 318 -26.17 13.20 2.00
N ARG A 319 -27.29 13.65 2.58
CA ARG A 319 -28.19 14.62 1.94
C ARG A 319 -27.55 15.99 1.81
N HIS A 320 -26.77 16.41 2.81
CA HIS A 320 -26.03 17.67 2.76
C HIS A 320 -24.98 17.66 1.65
N LEU A 321 -24.21 16.57 1.54
CA LEU A 321 -23.13 16.39 0.57
C LEU A 321 -23.65 16.43 -0.87
N THR A 322 -24.73 15.71 -1.16
CA THR A 322 -25.37 15.72 -2.49
C THR A 322 -25.97 17.09 -2.83
N ARG A 323 -26.57 17.79 -1.87
CA ARG A 323 -27.04 19.17 -2.06
C ARG A 323 -25.90 20.18 -2.23
N ALA A 324 -24.78 19.97 -1.53
CA ALA A 324 -23.58 20.79 -1.67
C ALA A 324 -23.01 20.68 -3.09
N ALA A 325 -23.01 19.49 -3.69
CA ALA A 325 -22.64 19.31 -5.09
C ALA A 325 -23.52 20.15 -6.03
N VAL A 326 -24.84 20.12 -5.83
CA VAL A 326 -25.78 20.94 -6.62
C VAL A 326 -25.51 22.43 -6.46
N ARG A 327 -25.22 22.90 -5.23
CA ARG A 327 -24.81 24.30 -4.97
C ARG A 327 -23.50 24.67 -5.65
N ALA A 328 -22.60 23.70 -5.84
CA ALA A 328 -21.35 23.85 -6.57
C ALA A 328 -21.53 23.71 -8.10
N ASN A 329 -22.76 23.81 -8.61
CA ASN A 329 -23.11 23.61 -10.03
C ASN A 329 -22.63 22.26 -10.59
N SER A 330 -22.68 21.22 -9.76
CA SER A 330 -22.25 19.88 -10.13
C SER A 330 -23.26 18.83 -9.65
N PHE A 331 -23.15 17.62 -10.17
CA PHE A 331 -23.95 16.49 -9.72
C PHE A 331 -23.04 15.46 -9.05
N MET A 332 -23.50 14.91 -7.92
CA MET A 332 -22.80 13.84 -7.22
C MET A 332 -23.59 12.55 -7.33
N ILE A 333 -22.91 11.49 -7.80
CA ILE A 333 -23.46 10.14 -7.88
C ILE A 333 -22.77 9.30 -6.81
N LEU A 334 -23.54 8.52 -6.06
CA LEU A 334 -23.04 7.56 -5.10
C LEU A 334 -23.06 6.18 -5.77
N GLU A 335 -21.89 5.53 -5.85
CA GLU A 335 -21.63 4.26 -6.51
C GLU A 335 -21.20 3.21 -5.46
N ASP A 336 -21.38 1.93 -5.76
CA ASP A 336 -20.94 0.79 -4.94
C ASP A 336 -21.28 0.91 -3.45
N ILE A 337 -22.52 1.27 -3.13
CA ILE A 337 -22.97 1.50 -1.75
C ILE A 337 -23.05 0.17 -0.98
N SER A 338 -22.39 0.13 0.16
CA SER A 338 -22.43 -0.96 1.14
C SER A 338 -22.71 -0.37 2.52
N ASP A 339 -23.88 -0.68 3.11
CA ASP A 339 -24.29 -0.18 4.42
C ASP A 339 -24.42 -1.31 5.45
N THR A 340 -23.45 -1.39 6.35
CA THR A 340 -23.47 -2.35 7.47
C THR A 340 -23.68 -1.66 8.82
N LEU A 341 -23.85 -0.33 8.83
CA LEU A 341 -24.20 0.43 10.03
C LEU A 341 -25.67 0.22 10.42
N THR A 342 -26.55 -0.01 9.44
CA THR A 342 -27.99 -0.16 9.65
C THR A 342 -28.45 -1.64 9.69
N GLY A 343 -27.50 -2.58 9.79
CA GLY A 343 -27.78 -4.01 9.86
C GLY A 343 -27.83 -4.73 8.51
N GLY A 344 -27.32 -4.12 7.44
CA GLY A 344 -27.08 -4.83 6.19
C GLY A 344 -25.88 -5.79 6.30
N ASP A 345 -25.94 -6.90 5.57
CA ASP A 345 -24.87 -7.90 5.54
C ASP A 345 -23.69 -7.42 4.67
N TYR A 346 -22.47 -7.43 5.22
CA TYR A 346 -21.26 -7.25 4.43
C TYR A 346 -20.81 -8.59 3.85
N HIS A 347 -20.94 -8.77 2.55
CA HIS A 347 -20.19 -9.84 1.88
C HIS A 347 -18.76 -9.37 1.63
N SER A 348 -17.87 -9.75 2.55
CA SER A 348 -16.43 -9.55 2.46
C SER A 348 -15.90 -10.12 1.14
N THR A 349 -15.55 -9.25 0.18
CA THR A 349 -14.86 -9.63 -1.07
C THR A 349 -13.35 -9.39 -1.01
N SER A 350 -12.88 -8.75 0.07
CA SER A 350 -11.47 -8.40 0.25
C SER A 350 -10.77 -9.39 1.18
N VAL A 351 -9.66 -9.96 0.72
CA VAL A 351 -8.83 -10.88 1.52
C VAL A 351 -8.42 -10.21 2.84
N GLY A 352 -8.64 -10.91 3.95
CA GLY A 352 -8.31 -10.47 5.31
C GLY A 352 -9.37 -9.62 6.01
N SER A 353 -10.40 -9.09 5.32
CA SER A 353 -11.43 -8.24 5.96
C SER A 353 -12.51 -9.07 6.66
N SER A 354 -13.00 -8.58 7.80
CA SER A 354 -14.14 -9.17 8.51
C SER A 354 -15.48 -8.77 7.88
N SER A 355 -16.42 -9.70 7.82
CA SER A 355 -17.85 -9.44 7.51
C SER A 355 -18.54 -8.56 8.55
N ASP A 356 -17.97 -8.50 9.75
CA ASP A 356 -18.64 -7.90 10.91
C ASP A 356 -18.28 -6.42 11.08
N THR A 357 -17.43 -5.88 10.20
CA THR A 357 -17.05 -4.47 10.22
C THR A 357 -18.25 -3.58 9.90
N GLN A 358 -18.70 -2.81 10.89
CA GLN A 358 -19.78 -1.84 10.76
C GLN A 358 -19.29 -0.53 10.14
N MET A 359 -19.74 -0.23 8.93
CA MET A 359 -19.45 1.01 8.20
C MET A 359 -20.45 1.23 7.08
N LEU A 360 -20.61 2.49 6.67
CA LEU A 360 -21.21 2.83 5.40
C LEU A 360 -20.09 3.18 4.43
N LYS A 361 -19.93 2.38 3.37
CA LYS A 361 -18.93 2.57 2.34
C LYS A 361 -19.60 2.86 1.01
N PHE A 362 -19.08 3.82 0.25
CA PHE A 362 -19.51 4.11 -1.11
C PHE A 362 -18.43 4.91 -1.85
N PHE A 363 -18.53 5.00 -3.16
CA PHE A 363 -17.75 5.94 -3.96
C PHE A 363 -18.61 7.12 -4.37
N ALA A 364 -18.12 8.35 -4.17
CA ALA A 364 -18.76 9.54 -4.66
C ALA A 364 -18.07 10.01 -5.94
N ARG A 365 -18.82 10.11 -7.03
CA ARG A 365 -18.33 10.70 -8.28
C ARG A 365 -18.78 12.15 -8.39
N LEU A 366 -17.83 13.07 -8.52
CA LEU A 366 -18.06 14.52 -8.59
C LEU A 366 -16.98 15.17 -9.47
N GLY A 367 -17.36 15.96 -10.48
CA GLY A 367 -16.40 16.76 -11.26
C GLY A 367 -15.26 15.96 -11.89
N GLY A 368 -15.53 14.74 -12.38
CA GLY A 368 -14.51 13.85 -12.94
C GLY A 368 -13.62 13.14 -11.91
N MET A 369 -13.91 13.30 -10.62
CA MET A 369 -13.23 12.63 -9.51
C MET A 369 -14.10 11.50 -8.98
N ARG A 370 -13.46 10.45 -8.47
CA ARG A 370 -14.11 9.35 -7.75
C ARG A 370 -13.42 9.22 -6.40
N VAL A 371 -14.17 9.42 -5.31
CA VAL A 371 -13.64 9.46 -3.94
C VAL A 371 -14.29 8.36 -3.11
N GLU A 372 -13.48 7.54 -2.43
CA GLU A 372 -13.94 6.52 -1.49
C GLU A 372 -14.39 7.19 -0.19
N PHE A 373 -15.65 7.00 0.20
CA PHE A 373 -16.17 7.40 1.50
C PHE A 373 -16.29 6.18 2.41
N ILE A 374 -15.77 6.29 3.62
CA ILE A 374 -15.94 5.30 4.69
C ILE A 374 -16.51 6.04 5.90
N ILE A 375 -17.77 5.78 6.22
CA ILE A 375 -18.49 6.45 7.29
C ILE A 375 -18.69 5.50 8.46
N HIS A 376 -18.43 6.00 9.67
CA HIS A 376 -18.66 5.32 10.93
C HIS A 376 -19.53 6.16 11.87
N THR A 377 -20.16 5.50 12.84
CA THR A 377 -20.53 6.10 14.12
C THR A 377 -19.34 6.06 15.10
N ASN A 378 -19.38 6.84 16.19
CA ASN A 378 -18.36 6.76 17.26
C ASN A 378 -18.10 5.32 17.71
N ARG A 379 -19.17 4.54 17.96
CA ARG A 379 -19.05 3.13 18.38
C ARG A 379 -18.38 2.26 17.33
N SER A 380 -18.84 2.32 16.08
CA SER A 380 -18.26 1.51 15.00
C SER A 380 -16.83 1.93 14.65
N TYR A 381 -16.49 3.21 14.84
CA TYR A 381 -15.12 3.70 14.68
C TYR A 381 -14.21 3.13 15.76
N LEU A 382 -14.65 3.11 17.01
CA LEU A 382 -13.90 2.48 18.10
C LEU A 382 -13.74 0.97 17.90
N ASN A 383 -14.75 0.28 17.34
CA ASN A 383 -14.60 -1.12 16.91
C ASN A 383 -13.55 -1.26 15.80
N TYR A 384 -13.60 -0.39 14.79
CA TYR A 384 -12.62 -0.34 13.72
C TYR A 384 -11.19 -0.02 14.23
N CYS A 385 -11.06 0.67 15.37
CA CYS A 385 -9.75 0.90 16.00
C CYS A 385 -9.30 -0.27 16.86
N TYR A 386 -10.20 -0.90 17.62
CA TYR A 386 -9.81 -1.71 18.79
C TYR A 386 -10.43 -3.11 18.87
N GLN A 387 -11.55 -3.37 18.20
CA GLN A 387 -12.19 -4.69 18.33
C GLN A 387 -11.32 -5.76 17.69
N ARG A 388 -11.07 -6.85 18.41
CA ARG A 388 -10.32 -8.01 17.88
C ARG A 388 -10.99 -8.48 16.60
N GLU A 389 -10.18 -8.87 15.62
CA GLU A 389 -10.61 -9.37 14.30
C GLU A 389 -11.29 -8.36 13.38
N ILE A 390 -11.69 -7.21 13.89
CA ILE A 390 -12.32 -6.12 13.14
C ILE A 390 -11.37 -4.93 12.97
N SER A 391 -10.45 -4.73 13.91
CA SER A 391 -9.57 -3.57 13.93
C SER A 391 -8.75 -3.42 12.65
N HIS A 392 -8.54 -2.17 12.24
CA HIS A 392 -7.82 -1.86 11.02
C HIS A 392 -6.39 -2.41 11.00
N ASP A 393 -5.71 -2.37 12.14
CA ASP A 393 -4.35 -2.86 12.27
C ASP A 393 -4.29 -4.39 12.13
N GLU A 394 -5.22 -5.13 12.74
CA GLU A 394 -5.32 -6.59 12.51
C GLU A 394 -5.63 -6.88 11.04
N TYR A 395 -6.59 -6.16 10.45
CA TYR A 395 -6.95 -6.31 9.04
C TYR A 395 -5.74 -6.10 8.13
N GLU A 396 -4.94 -5.08 8.40
CA GLU A 396 -3.77 -4.76 7.59
C GLU A 396 -2.68 -5.83 7.65
N VAL A 397 -2.43 -6.38 8.83
CA VAL A 397 -1.52 -7.52 8.98
C VAL A 397 -2.07 -8.72 8.21
N ARG A 398 -3.33 -9.12 8.47
CA ARG A 398 -3.96 -10.27 7.82
C ARG A 398 -3.90 -10.18 6.31
N ARG A 399 -4.31 -9.06 5.71
CA ARG A 399 -4.33 -8.94 4.24
C ARG A 399 -2.96 -9.07 3.59
N LEU A 400 -1.86 -8.75 4.28
CA LEU A 400 -0.50 -8.87 3.72
C LEU A 400 -0.01 -10.32 3.76
N PHE A 401 -0.24 -11.01 4.87
CA PHE A 401 0.10 -12.43 5.01
C PHE A 401 -0.83 -13.32 4.19
N ASP A 402 -2.14 -13.10 4.24
CA ASP A 402 -3.16 -13.93 3.56
C ASP A 402 -3.16 -13.75 2.02
N SER A 403 -2.38 -12.79 1.51
CA SER A 403 -2.11 -12.63 0.06
C SER A 403 -0.71 -13.09 -0.34
N ASP A 404 0.05 -13.66 0.60
CA ASP A 404 1.43 -14.12 0.47
C ASP A 404 2.43 -13.04 0.02
N VAL A 405 2.09 -11.76 0.20
CA VAL A 405 3.00 -10.64 -0.12
C VAL A 405 4.25 -10.69 0.77
N THR A 406 4.12 -11.16 2.00
CA THR A 406 5.25 -11.34 2.91
C THR A 406 6.22 -12.40 2.43
N ASP A 407 5.73 -13.58 2.01
CA ASP A 407 6.57 -14.64 1.44
C ASP A 407 7.20 -14.22 0.11
N PHE A 408 6.46 -13.47 -0.70
CA PHE A 408 6.95 -12.95 -1.97
C PHE A 408 8.08 -11.94 -1.81
N LEU A 409 8.01 -11.06 -0.81
CA LEU A 409 9.03 -10.04 -0.56
C LEU A 409 10.18 -10.53 0.34
N PHE A 410 9.94 -11.56 1.15
CA PHE A 410 10.89 -12.12 2.12
C PHE A 410 10.85 -13.66 2.10
N PRO A 411 11.31 -14.29 1.02
CA PRO A 411 11.17 -15.73 0.85
C PRO A 411 11.93 -16.51 1.94
N PRO A 412 11.34 -17.58 2.51
CA PRO A 412 11.90 -18.30 3.66
C PRO A 412 13.31 -18.87 3.45
N ASP A 413 13.65 -19.25 2.21
CA ASP A 413 14.96 -19.80 1.86
C ASP A 413 16.09 -18.75 1.82
N ILE A 414 15.74 -17.46 1.92
CA ILE A 414 16.68 -16.33 1.97
C ILE A 414 16.64 -15.63 3.33
N TYR A 415 15.45 -15.46 3.90
CA TYR A 415 15.25 -14.68 5.12
C TYR A 415 15.11 -15.53 6.39
N HIS A 416 14.96 -16.85 6.24
CA HIS A 416 14.83 -17.80 7.35
C HIS A 416 13.71 -17.44 8.33
N LEU A 417 12.59 -16.95 7.78
CA LEU A 417 11.38 -16.61 8.53
C LEU A 417 10.25 -17.56 8.16
N ASP A 418 9.62 -18.15 9.17
CA ASP A 418 8.34 -18.84 9.02
C ASP A 418 7.22 -17.79 9.05
N MET A 419 6.62 -17.50 7.89
CA MET A 419 5.59 -16.47 7.79
C MET A 419 4.29 -16.83 8.49
N ALA A 420 3.95 -18.11 8.64
CA ALA A 420 2.77 -18.54 9.37
C ALA A 420 2.94 -18.29 10.87
N GLN A 421 4.09 -18.67 11.42
CA GLN A 421 4.42 -18.37 12.82
C GLN A 421 4.51 -16.86 13.07
N THR A 422 5.19 -16.14 12.17
CA THR A 422 5.36 -14.69 12.22
C THR A 422 4.02 -13.97 12.24
N ARG A 423 3.09 -14.36 11.36
CA ARG A 423 1.72 -13.83 11.31
C ARG A 423 1.01 -13.97 12.65
N GLN A 424 1.04 -15.17 13.24
CA GLN A 424 0.34 -15.44 14.50
C GLN A 424 0.93 -14.62 15.66
N SER A 425 2.27 -14.54 15.74
CA SER A 425 2.95 -13.74 16.76
C SER A 425 2.64 -12.23 16.62
N GLN A 426 2.56 -11.70 15.39
CA GLN A 426 2.19 -10.30 15.18
C GLN A 426 0.76 -10.02 15.61
N LEU A 427 -0.21 -10.88 15.24
CA LEU A 427 -1.61 -10.70 15.65
C LEU A 427 -1.75 -10.69 17.18
N ILE A 428 -1.04 -11.57 17.89
CA ILE A 428 -1.03 -11.58 19.37
C ILE A 428 -0.45 -10.27 19.91
N ARG A 429 0.65 -9.78 19.33
CA ARG A 429 1.28 -8.52 19.74
C ARG A 429 0.34 -7.32 19.53
N PHE A 430 -0.32 -7.21 18.39
CA PHE A 430 -1.26 -6.13 18.11
C PHE A 430 -2.44 -6.13 19.07
N ARG A 431 -3.03 -7.29 19.35
CA ARG A 431 -4.11 -7.44 20.34
C ARG A 431 -3.66 -6.98 21.73
N LYS A 432 -2.47 -7.39 22.15
CA LYS A 432 -1.88 -6.97 23.42
C LYS A 432 -1.67 -5.45 23.46
N ASN A 433 -1.17 -4.84 22.38
CA ASN A 433 -0.97 -3.40 22.29
C ASN A 433 -2.31 -2.63 22.37
N ILE A 434 -3.34 -3.14 21.68
CA ILE A 434 -4.69 -2.56 21.74
C ILE A 434 -5.23 -2.58 23.17
N GLU A 435 -5.07 -3.69 23.87
CA GLU A 435 -5.61 -3.87 25.23
C GLU A 435 -4.80 -3.08 26.27
N GLN A 436 -3.47 -3.06 26.15
CA GLN A 436 -2.57 -2.48 27.14
C GLN A 436 -2.14 -1.03 26.85
N GLY A 437 -2.41 -0.52 25.64
CA GLY A 437 -2.08 0.86 25.27
C GLY A 437 -2.82 1.86 26.17
N GLN A 438 -2.07 2.80 26.74
CA GLN A 438 -2.61 3.83 27.65
C GLN A 438 -3.59 4.77 26.97
#